data_AF-C6TA30-F1
#
_entry.id   AF-C6TA30-F1
#
_cell.length_a   1.000
_cell.length_b   1.000
_cell.length_c   1.000
_cell.angle_alpha   90.00
_cell.angle_beta   90.00
_cell.angle_gamma   90.00
#
_symmetry.space_group_name_H-M   'P 1'
#
loop_
_entity.id
_entity.type
_entity.pdbx_description
1 polymer ?
#
loop_
_entity_poly.entity_id
_entity_poly.type
_entity_poly.pdbx_seq_one_letter_code
_entity_poly.pdbx_strand_id
1 'polypeptide(L)'
;MESHDEEHAAKLLRAQTHIWNHIFSFINSMSLKCVVDLGIPDIIHNYGQPMPLSNLIASLPIHPSKTCFVHCLMRIMIHSGFFSQQNHDLENELEAKYVLTDASVLLLKNHPLSVTPFLHAMLDPVLTNPWNQFSTWFKNGDPTPFETAHGKMFWDYAGADPKLNHLFNDAMASDARFVTSLVIEKCKGVFMGLESLVDVGGGTGTMAKAIA
;
A
#
# COMPACT_ATOMS: atom_id res chain seq x y z
N MET A 1 -10.15 5.08 47.03
CA MET A 1 -8.85 4.46 46.73
C MET A 1 -8.99 3.57 45.51
N GLU A 2 -9.98 2.68 45.47
CA GLU A 2 -10.30 1.84 44.28
C GLU A 2 -10.54 2.62 42.97
N SER A 3 -11.24 3.76 42.99
CA SER A 3 -11.50 4.55 41.77
C SER A 3 -10.25 5.14 41.11
N HIS A 4 -9.21 5.43 41.90
CA HIS A 4 -7.95 5.98 41.40
C HIS A 4 -7.08 4.87 40.78
N ASP A 5 -7.17 3.66 41.33
CA ASP A 5 -6.46 2.48 40.81
C ASP A 5 -7.09 1.97 39.49
N GLU A 6 -8.43 2.01 39.37
CA GLU A 6 -9.13 1.71 38.11
C GLU A 6 -8.79 2.72 37.00
N GLU A 7 -8.75 4.02 37.31
CA GLU A 7 -8.36 5.05 36.34
C GLU A 7 -6.90 4.89 35.90
N HIS A 8 -6.00 4.51 36.82
CA HIS A 8 -4.61 4.24 36.50
C HIS A 8 -4.44 3.02 35.59
N ALA A 9 -5.14 1.92 35.89
CA ALA A 9 -5.13 0.71 35.06
C ALA A 9 -5.66 0.99 33.64
N ALA A 10 -6.75 1.75 33.52
CA ALA A 10 -7.29 2.15 32.22
C ALA A 10 -6.31 3.01 31.40
N LYS A 11 -5.57 3.92 32.06
CA LYS A 11 -4.51 4.72 31.40
C LYS A 11 -3.36 3.84 30.90
N LEU A 12 -2.89 2.90 31.71
CA LEU A 12 -1.84 1.96 31.30
C LEU A 12 -2.26 1.08 30.13
N LEU A 13 -3.50 0.56 30.16
CA LEU A 13 -4.03 -0.25 29.07
C LEU A 13 -4.04 0.53 27.74
N ARG A 14 -4.52 1.78 27.75
CA ARG A 14 -4.51 2.64 26.54
C ARG A 14 -3.09 2.90 26.03
N ALA A 15 -2.15 3.17 26.94
CA ALA A 15 -0.75 3.38 26.57
C ALA A 15 -0.14 2.11 25.94
N GLN A 16 -0.41 0.94 26.51
CA GLN A 16 0.07 -0.33 25.98
C GLN A 16 -0.55 -0.66 24.61
N THR A 17 -1.86 -0.46 24.44
CA THR A 17 -2.54 -0.61 23.14
C THR A 17 -1.93 0.32 22.09
N HIS A 18 -1.67 1.58 22.44
CA HIS A 18 -1.04 2.53 21.54
C HIS A 18 0.36 2.07 21.09
N ILE A 19 1.20 1.63 22.04
CA ILE A 19 2.54 1.10 21.74
C ILE A 19 2.44 -0.13 20.82
N TRP A 20 1.56 -1.08 21.12
CA TRP A 20 1.40 -2.30 20.32
C TRP A 20 0.92 -2.01 18.89
N ASN A 21 -0.03 -1.08 18.73
CA ASN A 21 -0.49 -0.67 17.40
C ASN A 21 0.67 -0.15 16.54
N HIS A 22 1.61 0.59 17.13
CA HIS A 22 2.80 1.05 16.42
C HIS A 22 3.81 -0.08 16.15
N ILE A 23 4.11 -0.92 17.14
CA ILE A 23 5.03 -2.06 16.99
C ILE A 23 4.59 -2.97 15.84
N PHE A 24 3.29 -3.25 15.74
CA PHE A 24 2.75 -4.19 14.75
C PHE A 24 2.23 -3.54 13.47
N SER A 25 2.31 -2.21 13.34
CA SER A 25 1.78 -1.48 12.17
C SER A 25 2.35 -1.97 10.83
N PHE A 26 3.63 -2.37 10.78
CA PHE A 26 4.28 -2.89 9.58
C PHE A 26 3.62 -4.16 9.04
N ILE A 27 2.96 -4.96 9.90
CA ILE A 27 2.25 -6.18 9.51
C ILE A 27 1.11 -5.81 8.56
N ASN A 28 0.43 -4.68 8.77
CA ASN A 28 -0.64 -4.23 7.88
C ASN A 28 -0.10 -3.92 6.48
N SER A 29 1.02 -3.19 6.39
CA SER A 29 1.67 -2.88 5.12
C SER A 29 2.13 -4.13 4.37
N MET A 30 2.76 -5.08 5.08
CA MET A 30 3.24 -6.32 4.47
C MET A 30 2.10 -7.28 4.11
N SER A 31 1.01 -7.27 4.86
CA SER A 31 -0.20 -8.03 4.52
C SER A 31 -0.87 -7.47 3.27
N LEU A 32 -0.88 -6.14 3.11
CA LEU A 32 -1.37 -5.48 1.90
C LEU A 32 -0.53 -5.86 0.68
N LYS A 33 0.80 -5.83 0.82
CA LYS A 33 1.71 -6.33 -0.23
C LYS A 33 1.42 -7.79 -0.57
N CYS A 34 1.26 -8.64 0.44
CA CYS A 34 0.96 -10.05 0.24
C CYS A 34 -0.32 -10.27 -0.57
N VAL A 35 -1.41 -9.55 -0.28
CA VAL A 35 -2.65 -9.75 -1.05
C VAL A 35 -2.54 -9.29 -2.50
N VAL A 36 -1.76 -8.24 -2.76
CA VAL A 36 -1.47 -7.77 -4.12
C VAL A 36 -0.56 -8.76 -4.87
N ASP A 37 0.51 -9.24 -4.22
CA ASP A 37 1.43 -10.24 -4.77
C ASP A 37 0.70 -11.55 -5.12
N LEU A 38 -0.25 -11.96 -4.28
CA LEU A 38 -1.11 -13.13 -4.51
C LEU A 38 -2.22 -12.90 -5.55
N GLY A 39 -2.41 -11.66 -6.01
CA GLY A 39 -3.43 -11.30 -7.00
C GLY A 39 -4.87 -11.36 -6.47
N ILE A 40 -5.07 -11.30 -5.15
CA ILE A 40 -6.41 -11.38 -4.53
C ILE A 40 -7.37 -10.32 -5.09
N PRO A 41 -6.99 -9.02 -5.23
CA PRO A 41 -7.89 -8.02 -5.80
C PRO A 41 -8.40 -8.40 -7.19
N ASP A 42 -7.50 -8.82 -8.09
CA ASP A 42 -7.87 -9.20 -9.46
C ASP A 42 -8.72 -10.48 -9.47
N ILE A 43 -8.42 -11.47 -8.63
CA ILE A 43 -9.20 -12.71 -8.52
C ILE A 43 -10.65 -12.42 -8.11
N ILE A 44 -10.85 -11.60 -7.07
CA ILE A 44 -12.20 -11.21 -6.61
C ILE A 44 -12.91 -10.37 -7.69
N HIS A 45 -12.21 -9.43 -8.33
CA HIS A 45 -12.77 -8.63 -9.40
C HIS A 45 -13.26 -9.48 -10.58
N ASN A 46 -12.42 -10.40 -11.05
CA ASN A 46 -12.72 -11.27 -12.19
C ASN A 46 -13.82 -12.29 -11.89
N TYR A 47 -14.07 -12.59 -10.61
CA TYR A 47 -15.21 -13.42 -10.20
C TYR A 47 -16.55 -12.70 -10.41
N GLY A 48 -16.58 -11.36 -10.43
CA GLY A 48 -17.71 -10.53 -10.87
C GLY A 48 -18.86 -10.37 -9.86
N GLN A 49 -18.78 -11.02 -8.70
CA GLN A 49 -19.79 -11.04 -7.64
C GLN A 49 -19.13 -11.29 -6.28
N PRO A 50 -19.84 -11.20 -5.13
CA PRO A 50 -19.25 -11.53 -3.84
C PRO A 50 -18.65 -12.94 -3.83
N MET A 51 -17.34 -13.03 -3.59
CA MET A 51 -16.57 -14.28 -3.76
C MET A 51 -16.51 -15.09 -2.47
N PRO A 52 -17.01 -16.35 -2.44
CA PRO A 52 -16.87 -17.23 -1.28
C PRO A 52 -15.40 -17.53 -0.96
N LEU A 53 -15.08 -17.69 0.34
CA LEU A 53 -13.72 -18.02 0.80
C LEU A 53 -13.16 -19.29 0.13
N SER A 54 -13.95 -20.33 -0.04
CA SER A 54 -13.55 -21.59 -0.67
C SER A 54 -13.13 -21.40 -2.13
N ASN A 55 -13.91 -20.62 -2.88
CA ASN A 55 -13.58 -20.24 -4.25
C ASN A 55 -12.32 -19.38 -4.32
N LEU A 56 -12.14 -18.45 -3.38
CA LEU A 56 -10.92 -17.63 -3.29
C LEU A 56 -9.70 -18.53 -3.05
N ILE A 57 -9.76 -19.42 -2.05
CA ILE A 57 -8.69 -20.37 -1.74
C ILE A 57 -8.34 -21.25 -2.95
N ALA A 58 -9.34 -21.78 -3.65
CA ALA A 58 -9.14 -22.62 -4.82
C ALA A 58 -8.49 -21.88 -6.01
N SER A 59 -8.63 -20.54 -6.05
CA SER A 59 -8.09 -19.70 -7.12
C SER A 59 -6.67 -19.18 -6.82
N LEU A 60 -6.18 -19.35 -5.59
CA LEU A 60 -4.89 -18.79 -5.15
C LEU A 60 -3.72 -19.74 -5.47
N PRO A 61 -2.58 -19.21 -5.95
CA PRO A 61 -1.37 -20.00 -6.22
C PRO A 61 -0.58 -20.27 -4.93
N ILE A 62 -1.22 -20.88 -3.92
CA ILE A 62 -0.63 -21.12 -2.60
C ILE A 62 -0.49 -22.62 -2.29
N HIS A 63 0.45 -22.95 -1.40
CA HIS A 63 0.62 -24.32 -0.92
C HIS A 63 -0.61 -24.79 -0.11
N PRO A 64 -1.13 -26.02 -0.32
CA PRO A 64 -2.33 -26.51 0.37
C PRO A 64 -2.30 -26.41 1.90
N SER A 65 -1.12 -26.56 2.52
CA SER A 65 -0.95 -26.41 3.98
C SER A 65 -1.13 -24.98 4.52
N LYS A 66 -1.26 -23.98 3.64
CA LYS A 66 -1.42 -22.57 4.01
C LYS A 66 -2.84 -22.04 3.82
N THR A 67 -3.73 -22.84 3.25
CA THR A 67 -5.12 -22.47 2.94
C THR A 67 -5.89 -21.97 4.17
N CYS A 68 -5.66 -22.59 5.34
CA CYS A 68 -6.30 -22.18 6.59
C CYS A 68 -5.94 -20.75 7.04
N PHE A 69 -4.83 -20.18 6.59
CA PHE A 69 -4.40 -18.84 6.97
C PHE A 69 -4.99 -17.74 6.06
N VAL A 70 -5.57 -18.08 4.91
CA VAL A 70 -6.18 -17.11 3.99
C VAL A 70 -7.30 -16.34 4.68
N HIS A 71 -8.14 -17.03 5.47
CA HIS A 71 -9.18 -16.39 6.26
C HIS A 71 -8.63 -15.33 7.22
N CYS A 72 -7.50 -15.62 7.90
CA CYS A 72 -6.85 -14.65 8.80
C CYS A 72 -6.32 -13.43 8.03
N LEU A 73 -5.67 -13.64 6.88
CA LEU A 73 -5.19 -12.56 6.03
C LEU A 73 -6.35 -11.65 5.56
N MET A 74 -7.44 -12.26 5.08
CA MET A 74 -8.63 -11.52 4.64
C MET A 74 -9.26 -10.72 5.79
N ARG A 75 -9.31 -11.27 7.02
CA ARG A 75 -9.82 -10.51 8.18
C ARG A 75 -8.99 -9.27 8.50
N ILE A 76 -7.65 -9.34 8.40
CA ILE A 76 -6.79 -8.16 8.58
C ILE A 76 -7.10 -7.11 7.51
N MET A 77 -7.26 -7.53 6.26
CA MET A 77 -7.53 -6.62 5.15
C MET A 77 -8.95 -6.03 5.17
N ILE A 78 -9.93 -6.78 5.67
CA ILE A 78 -11.28 -6.25 5.93
C ILE A 78 -11.23 -5.20 7.04
N HIS A 79 -10.57 -5.51 8.15
CA HIS A 79 -10.42 -4.55 9.25
C HIS A 79 -9.67 -3.28 8.82
N SER A 80 -8.73 -3.43 7.86
CA SER A 80 -7.98 -2.32 7.26
C SER A 80 -8.76 -1.59 6.15
N GLY A 81 -9.99 -2.00 5.83
CA GLY A 81 -10.86 -1.32 4.88
C GLY A 81 -10.60 -1.61 3.40
N PHE A 82 -9.76 -2.59 3.06
CA PHE A 82 -9.49 -2.97 1.67
C PHE A 82 -10.55 -3.91 1.10
N PHE A 83 -11.16 -4.76 1.93
CA PHE A 83 -12.26 -5.63 1.49
C PHE A 83 -13.44 -5.48 2.42
N SER A 84 -14.62 -5.85 1.93
CA SER A 84 -15.83 -5.96 2.75
C SER A 84 -16.31 -7.41 2.72
N GLN A 85 -16.88 -7.84 3.85
CA GLN A 85 -17.56 -9.12 3.95
C GLN A 85 -19.06 -8.89 3.78
N GLN A 86 -19.68 -9.57 2.84
CA GLN A 86 -21.14 -9.66 2.75
C GLN A 86 -21.60 -10.91 3.48
N ASN A 87 -22.33 -10.72 4.57
CA ASN A 87 -23.12 -11.76 5.20
C ASN A 87 -24.55 -11.57 4.67
N HIS A 88 -25.01 -12.40 3.74
CA HIS A 88 -26.42 -12.37 3.43
C HIS A 88 -27.18 -13.00 4.60
N ASP A 89 -28.17 -12.29 5.14
CA ASP A 89 -29.17 -12.78 6.11
C ASP A 89 -30.11 -13.82 5.46
N LEU A 90 -29.54 -14.83 4.80
CA LEU A 90 -30.24 -15.99 4.32
C LEU A 90 -29.72 -17.15 5.16
N GLU A 91 -30.61 -17.78 5.90
CA GLU A 91 -30.39 -18.85 6.91
C GLU A 91 -29.58 -20.08 6.41
N ASN A 92 -29.06 -20.06 5.18
CA ASN A 92 -28.38 -21.16 4.50
C ASN A 92 -26.98 -20.82 3.92
N GLU A 93 -26.43 -19.61 4.08
CA GLU A 93 -25.06 -19.31 3.61
C GLU A 93 -23.99 -19.65 4.66
N LEU A 94 -23.28 -20.77 4.42
CA LEU A 94 -22.29 -21.37 5.32
C LEU A 94 -20.91 -20.67 5.32
N GLU A 95 -20.65 -19.73 4.40
CA GLU A 95 -19.31 -19.19 4.19
C GLU A 95 -19.29 -17.68 3.91
N ALA A 96 -18.27 -17.00 4.45
CA ALA A 96 -18.01 -15.59 4.20
C ALA A 96 -17.76 -15.30 2.71
N LYS A 97 -18.38 -14.23 2.20
CA LYS A 97 -18.16 -13.72 0.84
C LYS A 97 -17.46 -12.38 0.85
N TYR A 98 -16.46 -12.23 0.00
CA TYR A 98 -15.61 -11.05 -0.08
C TYR A 98 -15.93 -10.18 -1.29
N VAL A 99 -15.91 -8.87 -1.08
CA VAL A 99 -16.09 -7.85 -2.12
C VAL A 99 -14.99 -6.80 -1.98
N LEU A 100 -14.57 -6.23 -3.11
CA LEU A 100 -13.66 -5.09 -3.14
C LEU A 100 -14.30 -3.84 -2.53
N THR A 101 -13.53 -3.05 -1.79
CA THR A 101 -13.86 -1.65 -1.50
C THR A 101 -13.21 -0.73 -2.54
N ASP A 102 -13.59 0.55 -2.56
CA ASP A 102 -12.97 1.57 -3.41
C ASP A 102 -11.43 1.60 -3.26
N ALA A 103 -10.92 1.36 -2.05
CA ALA A 103 -9.48 1.29 -1.80
C ALA A 103 -8.81 0.12 -2.56
N SER A 104 -9.41 -1.07 -2.53
CA SER A 104 -8.87 -2.23 -3.25
C SER A 104 -9.11 -2.20 -4.76
N VAL A 105 -10.08 -1.43 -5.26
CA VAL A 105 -10.25 -1.18 -6.70
C VAL A 105 -9.02 -0.49 -7.28
N LEU A 106 -8.38 0.41 -6.51
CA LEU A 106 -7.11 1.03 -6.89
C LEU A 106 -5.91 0.05 -6.87
N LEU A 107 -6.10 -1.19 -6.43
CA LEU A 107 -5.05 -2.23 -6.45
C LEU A 107 -5.17 -3.18 -7.65
N LEU A 108 -6.22 -3.04 -8.47
CA LEU A 108 -6.40 -3.85 -9.68
C LEU A 108 -5.32 -3.51 -10.71
N LYS A 109 -4.75 -4.52 -11.36
CA LYS A 109 -3.61 -4.32 -12.30
C LYS A 109 -3.99 -3.45 -13.50
N ASN A 110 -5.20 -3.63 -14.01
CA ASN A 110 -5.69 -2.95 -15.21
C ASN A 110 -6.46 -1.66 -14.90
N HIS A 111 -6.53 -1.24 -13.63
CA HIS A 111 -7.18 0.02 -13.30
C HIS A 111 -6.33 1.20 -13.81
N PRO A 112 -6.92 2.20 -14.51
CA PRO A 112 -6.16 3.35 -15.03
C PRO A 112 -5.41 4.14 -13.93
N LEU A 113 -5.95 4.12 -12.72
CA LEU A 113 -5.40 4.76 -11.52
C LEU A 113 -4.83 3.73 -10.53
N SER A 114 -4.41 2.56 -11.03
CA SER A 114 -3.83 1.53 -10.17
C SER A 114 -2.61 2.08 -9.42
N VAL A 115 -2.58 1.92 -8.09
CA VAL A 115 -1.46 2.29 -7.22
C VAL A 115 -0.54 1.12 -6.89
N THR A 116 -0.80 -0.05 -7.49
CA THR A 116 0.00 -1.27 -7.30
C THR A 116 1.49 -1.09 -7.60
N PRO A 117 1.91 -0.39 -8.67
CA PRO A 117 3.34 -0.11 -8.89
C PRO A 117 3.97 0.69 -7.74
N PHE A 118 3.24 1.69 -7.23
CA PHE A 118 3.70 2.50 -6.10
C PHE A 118 3.84 1.67 -4.83
N LEU A 119 2.86 0.81 -4.54
CA LEU A 119 2.93 -0.14 -3.44
C LEU A 119 4.15 -1.05 -3.53
N HIS A 120 4.42 -1.65 -4.70
CA HIS A 120 5.55 -2.56 -4.88
C HIS A 120 6.89 -1.85 -4.68
N ALA A 121 7.03 -0.62 -5.18
CA ALA A 121 8.24 0.17 -4.97
C ALA A 121 8.43 0.52 -3.49
N MET A 122 7.45 1.15 -2.85
CA MET A 122 7.58 1.64 -1.47
C MET A 122 7.76 0.51 -0.45
N LEU A 123 7.30 -0.69 -0.77
CA LEU A 123 7.45 -1.89 0.05
C LEU A 123 8.52 -2.86 -0.49
N ASP A 124 9.37 -2.41 -1.41
CA ASP A 124 10.56 -3.15 -1.83
C ASP A 124 11.63 -3.10 -0.72
N PRO A 125 12.33 -4.21 -0.42
CA PRO A 125 13.39 -4.24 0.58
C PRO A 125 14.44 -3.13 0.44
N VAL A 126 14.77 -2.71 -0.79
CA VAL A 126 15.72 -1.62 -1.02
C VAL A 126 15.23 -0.32 -0.41
N LEU A 127 13.93 -0.03 -0.51
CA LEU A 127 13.31 1.18 0.04
C LEU A 127 12.84 1.02 1.50
N THR A 128 12.62 -0.20 1.99
CA THR A 128 12.24 -0.43 3.39
C THR A 128 13.42 -0.64 4.35
N ASN A 129 14.55 -1.18 3.88
CA ASN A 129 15.72 -1.42 4.73
C ASN A 129 16.31 -0.15 5.39
N PRO A 130 16.31 1.04 4.75
CA PRO A 130 16.78 2.28 5.37
C PRO A 130 16.11 2.61 6.70
N TRP A 131 14.84 2.24 6.90
CA TRP A 131 14.13 2.50 8.16
C TRP A 131 14.73 1.73 9.35
N ASN A 132 15.37 0.58 9.08
CA ASN A 132 16.09 -0.17 10.11
C ASN A 132 17.42 0.51 10.52
N GLN A 133 17.91 1.46 9.72
CA GLN A 133 19.16 2.17 9.95
C GLN A 133 18.97 3.56 10.58
N PHE A 134 17.74 3.97 10.90
CA PHE A 134 17.46 5.29 11.49
C PHE A 134 18.35 5.61 12.69
N SER A 135 18.43 4.70 13.66
CA SER A 135 19.26 4.89 14.86
C SER A 135 20.75 4.97 14.56
N THR A 136 21.22 4.31 13.49
CA THR A 136 22.62 4.36 13.04
C THR A 136 22.90 5.67 12.32
N TRP A 137 21.99 6.07 11.42
CA TRP A 137 22.06 7.31 10.65
C TRP A 137 22.12 8.54 11.56
N PHE A 138 21.30 8.62 12.62
CA PHE A 138 21.38 9.70 13.60
C PHE A 138 22.74 9.83 14.32
N LYS A 139 23.61 8.82 14.21
CA LYS A 139 24.92 8.77 14.86
C LYS A 139 26.09 8.96 13.90
N ASN A 140 25.83 9.07 12.59
CA ASN A 140 26.87 9.20 11.58
C ASN A 140 26.71 10.52 10.79
N GLY A 141 27.61 10.72 9.82
CA GLY A 141 27.63 11.91 8.97
C GLY A 141 26.97 11.73 7.61
N ASP A 142 26.29 10.60 7.38
CA ASP A 142 25.68 10.33 6.08
C ASP A 142 24.45 11.24 5.90
N PRO A 143 24.23 11.81 4.72
CA PRO A 143 23.12 12.74 4.48
C PRO A 143 21.75 12.07 4.56
N THR A 144 21.63 10.76 4.32
CA THR A 144 20.34 10.06 4.34
C THR A 144 20.43 8.67 4.98
N PRO A 145 19.33 8.16 5.58
CA PRO A 145 19.23 6.77 6.02
C PRO A 145 19.46 5.75 4.89
N PHE A 146 19.12 6.14 3.65
CA PHE A 146 19.34 5.30 2.47
C PHE A 146 20.84 5.08 2.23
N GLU A 147 21.64 6.15 2.32
CA GLU A 147 23.09 6.04 2.20
C GLU A 147 23.71 5.24 3.34
N THR A 148 23.26 5.43 4.58
CA THR A 148 23.71 4.56 5.69
C THR A 148 23.40 3.08 5.45
N ALA A 149 22.27 2.76 4.82
CA ALA A 149 21.89 1.38 4.55
C ALA A 149 22.61 0.75 3.36
N HIS A 150 22.92 1.54 2.32
CA HIS A 150 23.36 1.03 1.02
C HIS A 150 24.74 1.52 0.57
N GLY A 151 25.36 2.43 1.33
CA GLY A 151 26.67 3.03 1.05
C GLY A 151 26.69 3.95 -0.18
N LYS A 152 25.52 4.33 -0.70
CA LYS A 152 25.36 5.21 -1.86
C LYS A 152 24.10 6.06 -1.70
N MET A 153 24.11 7.25 -2.28
CA MET A 153 22.92 8.06 -2.45
C MET A 153 21.89 7.35 -3.33
N PHE A 154 20.60 7.64 -3.11
CA PHE A 154 19.49 6.98 -3.79
C PHE A 154 19.61 7.02 -5.32
N TRP A 155 19.88 8.19 -5.89
CA TRP A 155 19.97 8.35 -7.35
C TRP A 155 21.18 7.64 -7.96
N ASP A 156 22.31 7.58 -7.24
CA ASP A 156 23.49 6.83 -7.70
C ASP A 156 23.24 5.32 -7.66
N TYR A 157 22.52 4.86 -6.63
CA TYR A 157 22.08 3.47 -6.53
C TYR A 157 21.10 3.12 -7.66
N ALA A 158 20.03 3.90 -7.82
CA ALA A 158 19.03 3.68 -8.86
C ALA A 158 19.65 3.77 -10.26
N GLY A 159 20.58 4.70 -10.51
CA GLY A 159 21.30 4.78 -11.77
C GLY A 159 22.15 3.53 -12.09
N ALA A 160 22.64 2.83 -11.06
CA ALA A 160 23.39 1.59 -11.19
C ALA A 160 22.53 0.31 -11.20
N ASP A 161 21.28 0.38 -10.72
CA ASP A 161 20.33 -0.74 -10.68
C ASP A 161 19.11 -0.46 -11.58
N PRO A 162 19.12 -0.97 -12.83
CA PRO A 162 18.01 -0.79 -13.77
C PRO A 162 16.67 -1.30 -13.24
N LYS A 163 16.66 -2.32 -12.38
CA LYS A 163 15.43 -2.89 -11.83
C LYS A 163 14.80 -1.92 -10.84
N LEU A 164 15.59 -1.37 -9.92
CA LEU A 164 15.09 -0.35 -8.98
C LEU A 164 14.65 0.90 -9.73
N ASN A 165 15.43 1.35 -10.72
CA ASN A 165 15.09 2.53 -11.50
C ASN A 165 13.75 2.36 -12.23
N HIS A 166 13.52 1.21 -12.88
CA HIS A 166 12.25 0.91 -13.53
C HIS A 166 11.09 0.88 -12.53
N LEU A 167 11.27 0.16 -11.42
CA LEU A 167 10.26 0.04 -10.36
C LEU A 167 9.88 1.42 -9.78
N PHE A 168 10.87 2.27 -9.53
CA PHE A 168 10.65 3.62 -9.01
C PHE A 168 9.96 4.53 -10.03
N ASN A 169 10.37 4.48 -11.31
CA ASN A 169 9.73 5.27 -12.36
C ASN A 169 8.26 4.85 -12.58
N ASP A 170 7.96 3.55 -12.55
CA ASP A 170 6.59 3.05 -12.64
C ASP A 170 5.74 3.51 -11.45
N ALA A 171 6.32 3.49 -10.25
CA ALA A 171 5.68 3.99 -9.04
C ALA A 171 5.34 5.48 -9.15
N MET A 172 6.29 6.31 -9.58
CA MET A 172 6.06 7.75 -9.73
C MET A 172 5.02 8.03 -10.83
N ALA A 173 5.08 7.32 -11.96
CA ALA A 173 4.10 7.46 -13.03
C ALA A 173 2.69 7.02 -12.58
N SER A 174 2.61 5.95 -11.79
CA SER A 174 1.38 5.44 -11.20
C SER A 174 0.67 6.50 -10.34
N ASP A 175 1.38 7.10 -9.39
CA ASP A 175 0.83 8.15 -8.52
C ASP A 175 0.51 9.43 -9.28
N ALA A 176 1.40 9.85 -10.19
CA ALA A 176 1.23 11.04 -11.00
C ALA A 176 -0.07 11.02 -11.82
N ARG A 177 -0.51 9.86 -12.34
CA ARG A 177 -1.79 9.76 -13.07
C ARG A 177 -2.99 10.19 -12.22
N PHE A 178 -3.02 9.82 -10.95
CA PHE A 178 -4.08 10.21 -10.03
C PHE A 178 -3.98 11.68 -9.62
N VAL A 179 -2.79 12.13 -9.24
CA VAL A 179 -2.57 13.54 -8.87
C VAL A 179 -2.90 14.48 -10.03
N THR A 180 -2.50 14.10 -11.24
CA THR A 180 -2.71 14.94 -12.43
C THR A 180 -4.19 15.06 -12.78
N SER A 181 -4.98 13.99 -12.68
CA SER A 181 -6.42 14.07 -12.95
C SER A 181 -7.12 15.06 -12.01
N LEU A 182 -6.72 15.08 -10.72
CA LEU A 182 -7.22 16.04 -9.74
C LEU A 182 -6.73 17.47 -10.02
N VAL A 183 -5.45 17.66 -10.35
CA VAL A 183 -4.89 18.98 -10.65
C VAL A 183 -5.55 19.58 -11.89
N ILE A 184 -5.75 18.80 -12.95
CA ILE A 184 -6.44 19.25 -14.15
C ILE A 184 -7.91 19.54 -13.86
N GLU A 185 -8.58 18.77 -13.02
CA GLU A 185 -9.99 19.02 -12.73
C GLU A 185 -10.19 20.24 -11.83
N LYS A 186 -9.42 20.34 -10.74
CA LYS A 186 -9.63 21.28 -9.65
C LYS A 186 -8.80 22.57 -9.77
N CYS A 187 -7.67 22.53 -10.47
CA CYS A 187 -6.70 23.63 -10.50
C CYS A 187 -6.50 24.23 -11.91
N LYS A 188 -7.49 24.10 -12.82
CA LYS A 188 -7.42 24.67 -14.19
C LYS A 188 -6.95 26.11 -14.23
N GLY A 189 -7.36 26.93 -13.26
CA GLY A 189 -6.99 28.34 -13.20
C GLY A 189 -5.49 28.60 -13.07
N VAL A 190 -4.71 27.66 -12.52
CA VAL A 190 -3.25 27.78 -12.41
C VAL A 190 -2.58 27.80 -13.78
N PHE A 191 -3.17 27.14 -14.77
CA PHE A 191 -2.59 27.01 -16.11
C PHE A 191 -3.14 28.04 -17.11
N MET A 192 -4.16 28.82 -16.74
CA MET A 192 -4.75 29.81 -17.64
C MET A 192 -3.77 30.97 -17.91
N GLY A 193 -3.48 31.21 -19.18
CA GLY A 193 -2.59 32.29 -19.62
C GLY A 193 -1.10 31.96 -19.57
N LEU A 194 -0.73 30.72 -19.21
CA LEU A 194 0.65 30.26 -19.34
C LEU A 194 0.96 29.97 -20.82
N GLU A 195 2.02 30.59 -21.32
CA GLU A 195 2.55 30.33 -22.68
C GLU A 195 3.62 29.23 -22.69
N SER A 196 4.24 28.96 -21.53
CA SER A 196 5.25 27.92 -21.36
C SER A 196 5.22 27.35 -19.95
N LEU A 197 5.59 26.08 -19.82
CA LEU A 197 5.70 25.34 -18.56
C LEU A 197 6.93 24.43 -18.64
N VAL A 198 7.72 24.40 -17.56
CA VAL A 198 8.85 23.47 -17.41
C VAL A 198 8.62 22.62 -16.16
N ASP A 199 8.55 21.31 -16.36
CA ASP A 199 8.44 20.31 -15.29
C ASP A 199 9.85 19.90 -14.82
N VAL A 200 10.40 20.65 -13.87
CA VAL A 200 11.75 20.42 -13.34
C VAL A 200 11.77 19.13 -12.52
N GLY A 201 12.50 18.14 -12.99
CA GLY A 201 12.50 16.81 -12.39
C GLY A 201 11.30 15.95 -12.82
N GLY A 202 10.61 16.30 -13.91
CA GLY A 202 9.41 15.62 -14.41
C GLY A 202 9.56 14.14 -14.83
N GLY A 203 10.73 13.54 -14.63
CA GLY A 203 10.99 12.13 -14.89
C GLY A 203 10.62 11.70 -16.31
N THR A 204 9.65 10.79 -16.43
CA THR A 204 9.13 10.28 -17.72
C THR A 204 8.16 11.24 -18.43
N GLY A 205 7.99 12.45 -17.88
CA GLY A 205 7.13 13.51 -18.40
C GLY A 205 5.65 13.24 -18.22
N THR A 206 5.24 12.39 -17.28
CA THR A 206 3.83 12.00 -17.08
C THR A 206 2.96 13.21 -16.79
N MET A 207 3.40 14.09 -15.87
CA MET A 207 2.69 15.31 -15.50
C MET A 207 2.69 16.33 -16.66
N ALA A 208 3.87 16.62 -17.22
CA ALA A 208 4.00 17.51 -18.38
C ALA A 208 3.09 17.11 -19.57
N LYS A 209 3.05 15.82 -19.93
CA LYS A 209 2.20 15.30 -21.02
C LYS A 209 0.71 15.46 -20.78
N ALA A 210 0.28 15.47 -19.52
CA ALA A 210 -1.12 15.57 -19.17
C ALA A 210 -1.57 17.04 -19.03
N ILE A 211 -0.66 17.97 -18.76
CA ILE A 211 -0.95 19.41 -18.76
C ILE A 211 -0.89 20.01 -20.17
N ALA A 212 0.02 19.53 -21.02
CA ALA A 212 0.20 19.99 -22.40
C ALA A 212 -1.01 19.72 -23.29
#